data_AF-T0R3W7-F1
#
_entry.id   AF-T0R3W7-F1
#
_cell.length_a   1.000
_cell.length_b   1.000
_cell.length_c   1.000
_cell.angle_alpha   90.00
_cell.angle_beta   90.00
_cell.angle_gamma   90.00
#
_symmetry.space_group_name_H-M   'P 1'
#
loop_
_entity.id
_entity.type
_entity.pdbx_description
1 polymer ?
#
loop_
_entity_poly.entity_id
_entity_poly.type
_entity_poly.pdbx_seq_one_letter_code
_entity_poly.pdbx_strand_id
1 'polypeptide(L)'
;MCGSDLPGTPPSGALLTLFGIDMVCGWRYLDFFTPSRTGLIFALSGFDAVHRLQPKFDFAAFCASDVYAEPNCEAIYDASYTYVTAFFPDAATLQALAVAAETDTRSLSIEMTQYVNRSGVIELYRINILDPTDRSWTFFGWNYLAEWVVGQREVVSFQGDGGTVTGMSRFTLLSTLLPTEAAIPTRLSYVCQQCVRYVTGAIMVGAGVAAYYAIFVCRGYIEGMNLFSVNRLIGHAWIGRTLLIIRGITALWLLNTPPLQLQAFGVGARFQASPLEWFPTFLATSELTWLVYIANDLFSCVTRQYTLLYAWKSSVAACIVAVAWRFAAPQYYTAYVRRSCRYIDMDVALSCTSGYVELGHWSRVGVDVGLCLGSVILAALIERLRYPHLLAPPKPSLLLNATSVYSLEMANWTVDGHVYLDRMSAAMTGLFTWRVRGVIHVFDIKSWRHFTATPDSKSFLDPASVLPLHRIC
;
A
#
# COMPACT_ATOMS: atom_id res chain seq x y z
N MET A 1 34.35 15.33 16.81
CA MET A 1 34.93 16.55 17.41
C MET A 1 36.32 16.71 16.85
N CYS A 2 36.65 17.87 16.30
CA CYS A 2 38.00 18.12 15.81
C CYS A 2 38.90 18.50 16.97
N GLY A 3 40.11 17.95 17.02
CA GLY A 3 41.06 18.15 18.11
C GLY A 3 41.76 19.50 18.02
N SER A 4 43.07 19.50 18.28
CA SER A 4 43.93 20.70 18.24
C SER A 4 44.40 21.08 16.84
N ASP A 5 43.70 20.67 15.78
CA ASP A 5 44.12 20.87 14.39
C ASP A 5 44.02 22.34 13.93
N LEU A 6 43.33 23.17 14.73
CA LEU A 6 43.11 24.58 14.48
C LEU A 6 43.87 25.44 15.50
N PRO A 7 44.41 26.60 15.10
CA PRO A 7 44.99 27.54 16.05
C PRO A 7 43.94 27.98 17.07
N GLY A 8 44.36 28.39 18.27
CA GLY A 8 43.44 28.95 19.27
C GLY A 8 42.83 30.28 18.83
N THR A 9 41.62 30.57 19.31
CA THR A 9 40.97 31.89 19.18
C THR A 9 40.54 32.42 20.53
N PRO A 10 40.55 33.75 20.72
CA PRO A 10 39.87 34.33 21.86
C PRO A 10 38.35 34.01 21.79
N PRO A 11 37.67 33.89 22.94
CA PRO A 11 36.22 33.71 23.01
C PRO A 11 35.51 35.04 22.73
N SER A 12 35.56 35.50 21.48
CA SER A 12 35.02 36.81 21.06
C SER A 12 33.94 36.70 20.00
N GLY A 13 33.35 35.52 19.81
CA GLY A 13 32.34 35.26 18.79
C GLY A 13 31.35 34.18 19.22
N ALA A 14 30.57 33.66 18.26
CA ALA A 14 29.63 32.56 18.50
C ALA A 14 30.35 31.27 18.91
N LEU A 15 29.57 30.34 19.48
CA LEU A 15 29.99 28.98 19.79
C LEU A 15 30.64 28.32 18.55
N LEU A 16 31.75 27.61 18.69
CA LEU A 16 32.21 26.70 17.64
C LEU A 16 31.18 25.59 17.44
N THR A 17 31.00 25.17 16.18
CA THR A 17 30.04 24.11 15.84
C THR A 17 30.32 22.84 16.65
N LEU A 18 29.24 22.16 17.03
CA LEU A 18 29.33 20.87 17.70
C LEU A 18 29.71 19.76 16.71
N PHE A 19 29.88 18.53 17.19
CA PHE A 19 30.22 17.44 16.28
C PHE A 19 29.13 17.23 15.21
N GLY A 20 29.52 16.82 14.01
CA GLY A 20 28.63 16.54 12.90
C GLY A 20 29.30 15.61 11.89
N ILE A 21 28.51 14.97 11.03
CA ILE A 21 28.98 13.97 10.04
C ILE A 21 29.57 14.65 8.79
N ASP A 22 29.14 15.87 8.49
CA ASP A 22 29.49 16.66 7.30
C ASP A 22 30.60 17.70 7.55
N MET A 23 31.24 17.67 8.72
CA MET A 23 32.25 18.65 9.12
C MET A 23 33.66 18.09 9.00
N VAL A 24 34.51 18.79 8.27
CA VAL A 24 35.93 18.46 8.13
C VAL A 24 36.77 19.13 9.21
N CYS A 25 37.67 18.35 9.81
CA CYS A 25 38.69 18.86 10.72
C CYS A 25 39.76 19.62 9.92
N GLY A 26 39.92 20.91 10.22
CA GLY A 26 40.80 21.81 9.47
C GLY A 26 40.18 23.15 9.11
N TRP A 27 38.88 23.36 9.38
CA TRP A 27 38.22 24.65 9.24
C TRP A 27 37.42 25.04 10.49
N ARG A 28 37.35 26.35 10.77
CA ARG A 28 36.55 26.89 11.88
C ARG A 28 35.12 27.13 11.42
N TYR A 29 34.20 26.39 12.00
CA TYR A 29 32.77 26.58 11.80
C TYR A 29 32.15 27.10 13.09
N LEU A 30 31.27 28.10 12.97
CA LEU A 30 30.48 28.62 14.07
C LEU A 30 29.12 27.91 14.09
N ASP A 31 28.60 27.62 15.28
CA ASP A 31 27.22 27.21 15.45
C ASP A 31 26.33 28.45 15.41
N PHE A 32 25.41 28.47 14.47
CA PHE A 32 24.35 29.47 14.40
C PHE A 32 23.06 28.79 14.84
N PHE A 33 22.38 29.42 15.79
CA PHE A 33 21.13 28.94 16.33
C PHE A 33 20.02 29.93 15.98
N THR A 34 18.96 29.45 15.32
CA THR A 34 17.78 30.26 15.02
C THR A 34 16.55 29.43 15.36
N PRO A 35 15.92 29.68 16.51
CA PRO A 35 14.80 28.86 16.95
C PRO A 35 13.64 28.96 15.96
N SER A 36 13.04 27.82 15.62
CA SER A 36 11.76 27.83 14.92
C SER A 36 10.69 28.49 15.80
N ARG A 37 9.62 29.04 15.21
CA ARG A 37 8.53 29.69 15.97
C ARG A 37 7.97 28.76 17.05
N THR A 38 7.77 27.48 16.72
CA THR A 38 7.30 26.46 17.65
C THR A 38 8.35 26.07 18.68
N GLY A 39 9.62 26.01 18.29
CA GLY A 39 10.74 25.74 19.21
C GLY A 39 10.91 26.85 20.26
N LEU A 40 10.76 28.11 19.85
CA LEU A 40 10.82 29.25 20.76
C LEU A 40 9.67 29.22 21.78
N ILE A 41 8.44 28.96 21.32
CA ILE A 41 7.25 28.81 22.19
C ILE A 41 7.45 27.64 23.16
N PHE A 42 7.99 26.51 22.68
CA PHE A 42 8.31 25.36 23.52
C PHE A 42 9.35 25.72 24.58
N ALA A 43 10.43 26.40 24.20
CA ALA A 43 11.51 26.74 25.12
C ALA A 43 11.09 27.77 26.18
N LEU A 44 10.36 28.82 25.78
CA LEU A 44 9.81 29.81 26.71
C LEU A 44 8.84 29.15 27.71
N SER A 45 7.98 28.25 27.22
CA SER A 45 6.98 27.60 28.07
C SER A 45 7.60 26.58 29.02
N GLY A 46 8.58 25.77 28.58
CA GLY A 46 9.34 24.86 29.43
C GLY A 46 10.17 25.60 30.49
N PHE A 47 10.87 26.67 30.09
CA PHE A 47 11.66 27.49 31.00
C PHE A 47 10.78 28.19 32.05
N ASP A 48 9.67 28.81 31.65
CA ASP A 48 8.76 29.49 32.58
C ASP A 48 8.14 28.52 33.58
N ALA A 49 7.74 27.34 33.10
CA ALA A 49 7.09 26.33 33.92
C ALA A 49 7.96 25.82 35.08
N VAL A 50 9.29 25.71 34.89
CA VAL A 50 10.22 25.24 35.91
C VAL A 50 10.89 26.39 36.68
N HIS A 51 11.34 27.43 35.97
CA HIS A 51 12.20 28.46 36.53
C HIS A 51 11.50 29.80 36.80
N ARG A 52 10.21 29.92 36.46
CA ARG A 52 9.39 31.13 36.57
C ARG A 52 10.04 32.33 35.88
N LEU A 53 9.69 32.52 34.62
CA LEU A 53 10.29 33.53 33.76
C LEU A 53 10.00 34.94 34.31
N GLN A 54 11.01 35.79 34.32
CA GLN A 54 10.95 37.19 34.73
C GLN A 54 11.22 38.07 33.50
N PRO A 55 10.19 38.52 32.77
CA PRO A 55 10.34 39.13 31.44
C PRO A 55 11.43 40.20 31.34
N LYS A 56 11.44 41.15 32.29
CA LYS A 56 12.38 42.27 32.30
C LYS A 56 13.84 41.86 32.47
N PHE A 57 14.11 40.84 33.29
CA PHE A 57 15.48 40.42 33.58
C PHE A 57 15.94 39.34 32.59
N ASP A 58 15.10 38.32 32.38
CA ASP A 58 15.43 37.16 31.57
C ASP A 58 15.55 37.55 30.09
N PHE A 59 14.68 38.39 29.52
CA PHE A 59 14.78 38.77 28.11
C PHE A 59 16.03 39.60 27.82
N ALA A 60 16.36 40.58 28.67
CA ALA A 60 17.59 41.34 28.55
C ALA A 60 18.82 40.43 28.63
N ALA A 61 18.80 39.44 29.53
CA ALA A 61 19.88 38.46 29.66
C ALA A 61 19.98 37.52 28.44
N PHE A 62 18.86 37.04 27.90
CA PHE A 62 18.84 36.22 26.69
C PHE A 62 19.39 36.98 25.48
N CYS A 63 18.99 38.25 25.32
CA CYS A 63 19.50 39.12 24.26
C CYS A 63 21.00 39.43 24.45
N ALA A 64 21.47 39.61 25.69
CA ALA A 64 22.88 39.82 25.98
C ALA A 64 23.76 38.58 25.69
N SER A 65 23.18 37.38 25.75
CA SER A 65 23.85 36.12 25.36
C SER A 65 23.87 35.88 23.84
N ASP A 66 23.12 36.66 23.06
CA ASP A 66 23.09 36.58 21.60
C ASP A 66 23.97 37.67 20.97
N VAL A 67 25.09 37.24 20.39
CA VAL A 67 26.05 38.12 19.71
C VAL A 67 25.42 38.85 18.51
N TYR A 68 24.35 38.31 17.94
CA TYR A 68 23.63 38.86 16.78
C TYR A 68 22.20 39.32 17.14
N ALA A 69 21.94 39.62 18.42
CA ALA A 69 20.62 40.08 18.86
C ALA A 69 20.10 41.26 18.04
N GLU A 70 18.87 41.16 17.53
CA GLU A 70 18.21 42.26 16.84
C GLU A 70 17.90 43.42 17.82
N PRO A 71 17.83 44.68 17.35
CA PRO A 71 17.50 45.82 18.21
C PRO A 71 16.18 45.70 18.98
N ASN A 72 15.26 44.88 18.48
CA ASN A 72 13.95 44.57 19.05
C ASN A 72 13.89 43.18 19.73
N CYS A 73 15.03 42.56 20.06
CA CYS A 73 15.12 41.23 20.64
C CYS A 73 14.20 41.02 21.87
N GLU A 74 14.22 41.95 22.84
CA GLU A 74 13.33 41.87 24.01
C GLU A 74 11.85 41.88 23.64
N ALA A 75 11.46 42.68 22.64
CA ALA A 75 10.08 42.75 22.17
C ALA A 75 9.63 41.46 21.45
N ILE A 76 10.55 40.74 20.80
CA ILE A 76 10.27 39.44 20.18
C ILE A 76 9.95 38.39 21.25
N TYR A 77 10.76 38.32 22.30
CA TYR A 77 10.51 37.41 23.43
C TYR A 77 9.23 37.78 24.17
N ASP A 78 8.97 39.07 24.40
CA ASP A 78 7.76 39.54 25.07
C ASP A 78 6.48 39.20 24.29
N ALA A 79 6.47 39.43 22.98
CA ALA A 79 5.35 39.05 22.12
C ALA A 79 5.11 37.53 22.13
N SER A 80 6.19 36.74 22.09
CA SER A 80 6.13 35.27 22.12
C SER A 80 5.64 34.74 23.47
N TYR A 81 6.08 35.34 24.57
CA TYR A 81 5.67 34.98 25.93
C TYR A 81 4.22 35.39 26.20
N THR A 82 3.78 36.55 25.71
CA THR A 82 2.37 36.98 25.74
C THR A 82 1.48 35.97 25.01
N TYR A 83 1.93 35.46 23.87
CA TYR A 83 1.21 34.39 23.16
C TYR A 83 1.12 33.10 23.98
N VAL A 84 2.24 32.64 24.59
CA VAL A 84 2.26 31.45 25.44
C VAL A 84 1.25 31.58 26.59
N THR A 85 1.33 32.68 27.34
CA THR A 85 0.47 32.92 28.51
C THR A 85 -1.01 33.11 28.15
N ALA A 86 -1.32 33.63 26.96
CA ALA A 86 -2.70 33.82 26.51
C ALA A 86 -3.36 32.53 26.00
N PHE A 87 -2.61 31.62 25.37
CA PHE A 87 -3.17 30.49 24.61
C PHE A 87 -2.86 29.10 25.18
N PHE A 88 -2.06 28.97 26.24
CA PHE A 88 -1.83 27.69 26.93
C PHE A 88 -2.71 27.58 28.21
N PRO A 89 -3.87 26.90 28.15
CA PRO A 89 -4.86 26.91 29.23
C PRO A 89 -4.53 26.00 30.42
N ASP A 90 -3.59 25.06 30.27
CA ASP A 90 -3.27 24.05 31.30
C ASP A 90 -1.81 24.17 31.79
N ALA A 91 -1.56 25.23 32.56
CA ALA A 91 -0.26 25.53 33.13
C ALA A 91 0.22 24.47 34.13
N ALA A 92 -0.70 23.81 34.84
CA ALA A 92 -0.36 22.80 35.85
C ALA A 92 0.16 21.51 35.21
N THR A 93 -0.51 21.01 34.16
CA THR A 93 -0.04 19.84 33.42
C THR A 93 1.28 20.14 32.71
N LEU A 94 1.41 21.32 32.09
CA LEU A 94 2.66 21.72 31.45
C LEU A 94 3.82 21.78 32.46
N GLN A 95 3.59 22.32 33.66
CA GLN A 95 4.59 22.35 34.72
C GLN A 95 5.03 20.96 35.16
N ALA A 96 4.09 20.04 35.38
CA ALA A 96 4.43 18.68 35.73
C ALA A 96 5.29 18.00 34.64
N LEU A 97 4.94 18.20 33.35
CA LEU A 97 5.69 17.67 32.22
C LEU A 97 7.07 18.30 32.08
N ALA A 98 7.19 19.63 32.25
CA ALA A 98 8.45 20.35 32.12
C ALA A 98 9.45 19.96 33.22
N VAL A 99 8.99 19.83 34.47
CA VAL A 99 9.82 19.37 35.60
C VAL A 99 10.31 17.94 35.38
N ALA A 100 9.44 17.04 34.89
CA ALA A 100 9.82 15.68 34.54
C ALA A 100 10.86 15.67 33.41
N ALA A 101 10.62 16.42 32.33
CA ALA A 101 11.53 16.50 31.18
C ALA A 101 12.91 17.06 31.55
N GLU A 102 12.97 18.08 32.41
CA GLU A 102 14.24 18.62 32.90
C GLU A 102 14.98 17.59 33.76
N THR A 103 14.27 16.89 34.65
CA THR A 103 14.86 15.84 35.50
C THR A 103 15.44 14.71 34.65
N ASP A 104 14.68 14.22 33.68
CA ASP A 104 15.10 13.17 32.76
C ASP A 104 16.30 13.62 31.92
N THR A 105 16.27 14.84 31.38
CA THR A 105 17.38 15.40 30.58
C THR A 105 18.66 15.55 31.40
N ARG A 106 18.56 16.03 32.64
CA ARG A 106 19.69 16.11 33.56
C ARG A 106 20.27 14.73 33.85
N SER A 107 19.43 13.69 33.99
CA SER A 107 19.88 12.31 34.22
C SER A 107 20.69 11.74 33.06
N LEU A 108 20.38 12.15 31.82
CA LEU A 108 21.13 11.76 30.62
C LEU A 108 22.50 12.44 30.53
N SER A 109 22.76 13.45 31.36
CA SER A 109 24.01 14.22 31.39
C SER A 109 24.39 14.76 30.00
N ILE A 110 23.40 15.34 29.31
CA ILE A 110 23.61 15.92 27.97
C ILE A 110 24.49 17.16 28.12
N GLU A 111 25.62 17.17 27.43
CA GLU A 111 26.67 18.18 27.55
C GLU A 111 26.92 18.89 26.23
N MET A 112 27.16 20.19 26.33
CA MET A 112 27.85 20.93 25.29
C MET A 112 29.35 20.92 25.59
N THR A 113 30.17 20.66 24.57
CA THR A 113 31.60 20.44 24.74
C THR A 113 32.43 21.26 23.76
N GLN A 114 33.53 21.83 24.23
CA GLN A 114 34.49 22.58 23.42
C GLN A 114 35.91 22.41 23.96
N TYR A 115 36.90 22.33 23.07
CA TYR A 115 38.29 22.44 23.50
C TYR A 115 38.63 23.91 23.77
N VAL A 116 39.06 24.20 24.99
CA VAL A 116 39.50 25.53 25.41
C VAL A 116 40.95 25.48 25.82
N ASN A 117 41.68 26.57 25.57
CA ASN A 117 43.07 26.71 26.00
C ASN A 117 43.12 27.66 27.18
N ARG A 118 43.36 27.12 28.38
CA ARG A 118 43.60 27.91 29.60
C ARG A 118 45.09 27.99 29.87
N SER A 119 45.68 29.14 29.55
CA SER A 119 47.08 29.45 29.85
C SER A 119 48.08 28.42 29.30
N GLY A 120 47.84 27.87 28.11
CA GLY A 120 48.69 26.89 27.45
C GLY A 120 48.26 25.44 27.62
N VAL A 121 47.30 25.15 28.51
CA VAL A 121 46.73 23.80 28.70
C VAL A 121 45.43 23.69 27.92
N ILE A 122 45.38 22.75 26.98
CA ILE A 122 44.17 22.41 26.25
C ILE A 122 43.34 21.46 27.12
N GLU A 123 42.12 21.87 27.44
CA GLU A 123 41.16 21.07 28.18
C GLU A 123 39.83 21.00 27.42
N LEU A 124 39.07 19.92 27.64
CA LEU A 124 37.72 19.81 27.12
C LEU A 124 36.76 20.48 28.12
N TYR A 125 36.33 21.70 27.81
CA TYR A 125 35.25 22.37 28.52
C TYR A 125 33.94 21.62 28.28
N ARG A 126 33.17 21.42 29.34
CA ARG A 126 31.87 20.75 29.33
C ARG A 126 30.89 21.54 30.17
N ILE A 127 29.69 21.75 29.67
CA ILE A 127 28.59 22.36 30.40
C ILE A 127 27.33 21.54 30.14
N ASN A 128 26.57 21.23 31.19
CA ASN A 128 25.29 20.53 31.02
C ASN A 128 24.33 21.43 30.24
N ILE A 129 23.53 20.85 29.36
CA ILE A 129 22.62 21.65 28.52
C ILE A 129 21.56 22.40 29.33
N LEU A 130 21.23 21.92 30.53
CA LEU A 130 20.37 22.60 31.51
C LEU A 130 21.17 22.93 32.78
N ASP A 131 22.37 23.52 32.67
CA ASP A 131 23.20 23.82 33.85
C ASP A 131 22.50 24.77 34.85
N PRO A 132 22.33 24.39 36.14
CA PRO A 132 21.56 25.19 37.09
C PRO A 132 22.30 26.46 37.54
N THR A 133 23.60 26.59 37.26
CA THR A 133 24.40 27.75 37.63
C THR A 133 24.25 28.91 36.63
N ASP A 134 23.81 28.62 35.41
CA ASP A 134 23.58 29.61 34.36
C ASP A 134 22.12 29.56 33.87
N ARG A 135 21.35 30.54 34.35
CA ARG A 135 19.92 30.69 34.04
C ARG A 135 19.68 31.03 32.57
N SER A 136 20.51 31.89 31.97
CA SER A 136 20.39 32.26 30.55
C SER A 136 20.72 31.07 29.66
N TRP A 137 21.77 30.33 30.01
CA TRP A 137 22.14 29.10 29.33
C TRP A 137 21.02 28.07 29.34
N THR A 138 20.33 27.90 30.47
CA THR A 138 19.22 26.94 30.59
C THR A 138 18.09 27.22 29.60
N PHE A 139 17.79 28.49 29.28
CA PHE A 139 16.82 28.84 28.24
C PHE A 139 17.28 28.41 26.83
N PHE A 140 18.54 28.63 26.47
CA PHE A 140 19.09 28.11 25.22
C PHE A 140 19.14 26.58 25.22
N GLY A 141 19.36 25.96 26.38
CA GLY A 141 19.26 24.53 26.58
C GLY A 141 17.91 23.97 26.15
N TRP A 142 16.80 24.56 26.63
CA TRP A 142 15.45 24.19 26.21
C TRP A 142 15.21 24.30 24.71
N ASN A 143 15.81 25.32 24.08
CA ASN A 143 15.78 25.51 22.64
C ASN A 143 16.53 24.39 21.88
N TYR A 144 17.72 24.03 22.33
CA TYR A 144 18.48 22.90 21.78
C TYR A 144 17.74 21.55 21.98
N LEU A 145 17.09 21.36 23.13
CA LEU A 145 16.26 20.18 23.38
C LEU A 145 15.06 20.12 22.44
N ALA A 146 14.46 21.28 22.11
CA ALA A 146 13.39 21.33 21.11
C ALA A 146 13.87 20.80 19.75
N GLU A 147 15.05 21.23 19.29
CA GLU A 147 15.66 20.73 18.05
C GLU A 147 16.03 19.24 18.11
N TRP A 148 16.47 18.76 19.28
CA TRP A 148 16.73 17.32 19.49
C TRP A 148 15.46 16.49 19.39
N VAL A 149 14.36 16.93 20.03
CA VAL A 149 13.07 16.21 20.00
C VAL A 149 12.50 16.12 18.59
N VAL A 150 12.68 17.16 17.75
CA VAL A 150 12.25 17.12 16.35
C VAL A 150 13.26 16.46 15.40
N GLY A 151 14.39 15.94 15.93
CA GLY A 151 15.40 15.22 15.16
C GLY A 151 16.29 16.09 14.27
N GLN A 152 16.37 17.40 14.55
CA GLN A 152 17.30 18.32 13.88
C GLN A 152 18.70 18.31 14.53
N ARG A 153 18.79 17.81 15.76
CA ARG A 153 20.04 17.49 16.45
C ARG A 153 19.97 16.07 16.98
N GLU A 154 21.12 15.47 17.21
CA GLU A 154 21.26 14.15 17.80
C GLU A 154 22.07 14.26 19.10
N VAL A 155 21.83 13.34 20.03
CA VAL A 155 22.57 13.23 21.28
C VAL A 155 23.26 11.88 21.29
N VAL A 156 24.58 11.90 21.39
CA VAL A 156 25.43 10.72 21.28
C VAL A 156 26.30 10.59 22.52
N SER A 157 26.24 9.41 23.15
CA SER A 157 27.12 9.05 24.27
C SER A 157 28.40 8.40 23.73
N PHE A 158 29.48 9.18 23.74
CA PHE A 158 30.82 8.69 23.41
C PHE A 158 31.42 8.06 24.66
N GLN A 159 31.71 6.76 24.60
CA GLN A 159 32.29 6.00 25.71
C GLN A 159 33.66 5.49 25.31
N GLY A 160 34.66 5.76 26.14
CA GLY A 160 36.00 5.23 25.96
C GLY A 160 36.76 5.19 27.29
N ASP A 161 38.03 4.84 27.22
CA ASP A 161 38.87 4.64 28.41
C ASP A 161 39.01 5.92 29.26
N GLY A 162 38.91 7.09 28.62
CA GLY A 162 38.95 8.41 29.25
C GLY A 162 37.63 8.89 29.85
N GLY A 163 36.60 8.04 29.87
CA GLY A 163 35.27 8.33 30.40
C GLY A 163 34.18 8.46 29.33
N THR A 164 33.03 8.95 29.78
CA THR A 164 31.83 9.11 28.95
C THR A 164 31.53 10.59 28.71
N VAL A 165 31.18 10.94 27.47
CA VAL A 165 30.71 12.27 27.09
C VAL A 165 29.42 12.11 26.30
N THR A 166 28.30 12.60 26.85
CA THR A 166 27.01 12.60 26.14
C THR A 166 26.84 13.93 25.42
N GLY A 167 27.42 14.05 24.23
CA GLY A 167 27.44 15.30 23.47
C GLY A 167 26.19 15.49 22.61
N MET A 168 25.80 16.75 22.40
CA MET A 168 24.84 17.13 21.37
C MET A 168 25.53 17.44 20.03
N SER A 169 24.91 17.06 18.91
CA SER A 169 25.40 17.32 17.56
C SER A 169 25.10 18.75 17.09
N ARG A 170 25.74 19.16 15.99
CA ARG A 170 25.32 20.35 15.25
C ARG A 170 23.92 20.19 14.68
N PHE A 171 23.30 21.31 14.35
CA PHE A 171 22.06 21.33 13.58
C PHE A 171 22.28 20.67 12.21
N THR A 172 21.43 19.70 11.90
CA THR A 172 21.44 18.97 10.63
C THR A 172 20.01 18.95 10.08
N LEU A 173 19.86 19.33 8.81
CA LEU A 173 18.56 19.24 8.15
C LEU A 173 18.17 17.76 7.98
N LEU A 174 16.91 17.46 8.28
CA LEU A 174 16.33 16.14 8.05
C LEU A 174 16.47 15.79 6.56
N SER A 175 17.21 14.72 6.26
CA SER A 175 17.31 14.19 4.92
C SER A 175 15.98 13.56 4.50
N THR A 176 15.32 14.14 3.51
CA THR A 176 14.16 13.54 2.86
C THR A 176 14.64 12.59 1.76
N LEU A 177 14.86 11.33 2.13
CA LEU A 177 15.12 10.27 1.14
C LEU A 177 13.78 9.89 0.49
N LEU A 178 13.50 10.42 -0.70
CA LEU A 178 12.39 9.92 -1.50
C LEU A 178 12.75 8.50 -1.98
N PRO A 179 11.85 7.50 -1.83
CA PRO A 179 12.04 6.20 -2.45
C PRO A 179 12.20 6.39 -3.96
N THR A 180 13.29 5.89 -4.53
CA THR A 180 13.48 5.88 -5.98
C THR A 180 12.54 4.85 -6.62
N GLU A 181 12.22 5.00 -7.90
CA GLU A 181 11.41 4.00 -8.64
C GLU A 181 12.05 2.59 -8.62
N ALA A 182 13.37 2.52 -8.42
CA ALA A 182 14.09 1.25 -8.23
C ALA A 182 13.80 0.61 -6.87
N ALA A 183 13.54 1.39 -5.83
CA ALA A 183 13.23 0.90 -4.49
C ALA A 183 11.79 0.38 -4.36
N ILE A 184 10.84 0.99 -5.09
CA ILE A 184 9.43 0.55 -5.12
C ILE A 184 8.99 0.38 -6.58
N PRO A 185 9.21 -0.79 -7.21
CA PRO A 185 8.90 -1.00 -8.62
C PRO A 185 7.39 -1.01 -8.86
N THR A 186 6.87 -0.02 -9.58
CA THR A 186 5.44 0.11 -9.95
C THR A 186 5.08 -0.59 -11.27
N ARG A 187 6.06 -1.18 -11.96
CA ARG A 187 5.85 -1.80 -13.28
C ARG A 187 4.87 -2.97 -13.22
N LEU A 188 4.97 -3.81 -12.20
CA LEU A 188 4.09 -4.96 -12.03
C LEU A 188 2.64 -4.54 -11.77
N SER A 189 2.43 -3.57 -10.87
CA SER A 189 1.10 -3.06 -10.57
C SER A 189 0.47 -2.38 -11.79
N TYR A 190 1.27 -1.66 -12.59
CA TYR A 190 0.81 -1.09 -13.86
C TYR A 190 0.35 -2.18 -14.84
N VAL A 191 1.14 -3.23 -15.05
CA VAL A 191 0.77 -4.34 -15.95
C VAL A 191 -0.50 -5.06 -15.48
N CYS A 192 -0.59 -5.36 -14.18
CA CYS A 192 -1.80 -5.92 -13.58
C CYS A 192 -3.02 -5.01 -13.79
N GLN A 193 -2.87 -3.69 -13.61
CA GLN A 193 -3.95 -2.73 -13.83
C GLN A 193 -4.38 -2.70 -15.31
N GLN A 194 -3.45 -2.70 -16.26
CA GLN A 194 -3.80 -2.76 -17.69
C GLN A 194 -4.50 -4.08 -18.05
N CYS A 195 -4.06 -5.20 -17.48
CA CYS A 195 -4.72 -6.49 -17.65
C CYS A 195 -6.16 -6.45 -17.14
N VAL A 196 -6.39 -5.91 -15.93
CA VAL A 196 -7.74 -5.75 -15.37
C VAL A 196 -8.60 -4.87 -16.28
N ARG A 197 -8.09 -3.73 -16.76
CA ARG A 197 -8.82 -2.83 -17.67
C ARG A 197 -9.18 -3.54 -18.98
N TYR A 198 -8.24 -4.25 -19.59
CA TYR A 198 -8.46 -5.00 -20.81
C TYR A 198 -9.53 -6.08 -20.63
N VAL A 199 -9.42 -6.91 -19.56
CA VAL A 199 -10.40 -7.97 -19.30
C VAL A 199 -11.80 -7.40 -19.08
N THR A 200 -11.93 -6.34 -18.28
CA THR A 200 -13.22 -5.68 -18.05
C THR A 200 -13.80 -5.16 -19.36
N GLY A 201 -12.99 -4.46 -20.18
CA GLY A 201 -13.41 -3.92 -21.47
C GLY A 201 -13.85 -5.03 -22.45
N ALA A 202 -13.09 -6.12 -22.53
CA ALA A 202 -13.42 -7.26 -23.39
C ALA A 202 -14.74 -7.93 -22.97
N ILE A 203 -15.01 -8.08 -21.67
CA ILE A 203 -16.29 -8.61 -21.17
C ILE A 203 -17.43 -7.64 -21.51
N MET A 204 -17.24 -6.33 -21.34
CA MET A 204 -18.26 -5.33 -21.69
C MET A 204 -18.60 -5.37 -23.19
N VAL A 205 -17.58 -5.43 -24.06
CA VAL A 205 -17.78 -5.57 -25.51
C VAL A 205 -18.48 -6.89 -25.82
N GLY A 206 -18.04 -8.00 -25.22
CA GLY A 206 -18.66 -9.30 -25.41
C GLY A 206 -20.13 -9.35 -24.96
N ALA A 207 -20.45 -8.74 -23.82
CA ALA A 207 -21.82 -8.61 -23.34
C ALA A 207 -22.66 -7.73 -24.27
N GLY A 208 -22.09 -6.64 -24.81
CA GLY A 208 -22.73 -5.82 -25.82
C GLY A 208 -23.04 -6.58 -27.12
N VAL A 209 -22.11 -7.43 -27.57
CA VAL A 209 -22.35 -8.31 -28.72
C VAL A 209 -23.43 -9.36 -28.40
N ALA A 210 -23.39 -10.00 -27.24
CA ALA A 210 -24.42 -10.94 -26.82
C ALA A 210 -25.82 -10.28 -26.80
N ALA A 211 -25.92 -9.05 -26.27
CA ALA A 211 -27.15 -8.26 -26.28
C ALA A 211 -27.61 -7.93 -27.71
N TYR A 212 -26.68 -7.55 -28.60
CA TYR A 212 -26.99 -7.32 -30.01
C TYR A 212 -27.58 -8.57 -30.69
N TYR A 213 -26.96 -9.73 -30.49
CA TYR A 213 -27.47 -11.00 -31.02
C TYR A 213 -28.84 -11.34 -30.42
N ALA A 214 -29.02 -11.21 -29.10
CA ALA A 214 -30.28 -11.49 -28.43
C ALA A 214 -31.46 -10.66 -28.99
N ILE A 215 -31.25 -9.35 -29.16
CA ILE A 215 -32.28 -8.39 -29.54
C ILE A 215 -32.54 -8.40 -31.05
N PHE A 216 -31.49 -8.27 -31.86
CA PHE A 216 -31.65 -8.00 -33.30
C PHE A 216 -31.58 -9.26 -34.17
N VAL A 217 -30.82 -10.28 -33.76
CA VAL A 217 -30.61 -11.50 -34.56
C VAL A 217 -31.57 -12.60 -34.13
N CYS A 218 -31.58 -12.93 -32.85
CA CYS A 218 -32.41 -13.99 -32.28
C CYS A 218 -33.82 -13.52 -31.96
N ARG A 219 -34.07 -12.19 -31.89
CA ARG A 219 -35.39 -11.59 -31.59
C ARG A 219 -36.06 -12.19 -30.34
N GLY A 220 -35.28 -12.46 -29.31
CA GLY A 220 -35.77 -13.05 -28.06
C GLY A 220 -35.82 -14.59 -28.01
N TYR A 221 -35.59 -15.29 -29.12
CA TYR A 221 -35.42 -16.75 -29.11
C TYR A 221 -34.00 -17.13 -28.65
N ILE A 222 -33.75 -17.01 -27.34
CA ILE A 222 -32.45 -17.29 -26.70
C ILE A 222 -32.62 -18.17 -25.46
N GLU A 223 -31.55 -18.89 -25.10
CA GLU A 223 -31.47 -19.54 -23.80
C GLU A 223 -31.00 -18.53 -22.74
N GLY A 224 -31.95 -17.92 -22.02
CA GLY A 224 -31.67 -16.85 -21.07
C GLY A 224 -30.74 -17.26 -19.93
N MET A 225 -30.76 -18.54 -19.53
CA MET A 225 -29.88 -19.04 -18.45
C MET A 225 -28.39 -18.95 -18.82
N ASN A 226 -28.06 -19.02 -20.11
CA ASN A 226 -26.67 -18.90 -20.57
C ASN A 226 -26.10 -17.49 -20.34
N LEU A 227 -26.94 -16.45 -20.21
CA LEU A 227 -26.49 -15.08 -19.89
C LEU A 227 -25.85 -14.97 -18.50
N PHE A 228 -26.25 -15.80 -17.53
CA PHE A 228 -25.60 -15.83 -16.21
C PHE A 228 -24.18 -16.41 -16.27
N SER A 229 -23.83 -17.07 -17.38
CA SER A 229 -22.50 -17.61 -17.64
C SER A 229 -21.63 -16.69 -18.50
N VAL A 230 -22.01 -15.43 -18.74
CA VAL A 230 -21.26 -14.45 -19.57
C VAL A 230 -19.79 -14.35 -19.16
N ASN A 231 -19.50 -14.09 -17.88
CA ASN A 231 -18.12 -13.93 -17.41
C ASN A 231 -17.27 -15.18 -17.69
N ARG A 232 -17.86 -16.36 -17.53
CA ARG A 232 -17.20 -17.64 -17.74
C ARG A 232 -16.97 -17.93 -19.22
N LEU A 233 -18.00 -17.77 -20.05
CA LEU A 233 -17.96 -18.12 -21.47
C LEU A 233 -17.09 -17.13 -22.24
N ILE A 234 -17.38 -15.83 -22.11
CA ILE A 234 -16.63 -14.76 -22.79
C ILE A 234 -15.20 -14.72 -22.26
N GLY A 235 -15.00 -14.84 -20.94
CA GLY A 235 -13.67 -14.85 -20.35
C GLY A 235 -12.77 -15.91 -20.96
N HIS A 236 -13.24 -17.15 -21.08
CA HIS A 236 -12.43 -18.24 -21.65
C HIS A 236 -12.31 -18.17 -23.16
N ALA A 237 -13.35 -17.75 -23.87
CA ALA A 237 -13.36 -17.76 -25.33
C ALA A 237 -12.68 -16.55 -25.98
N TRP A 238 -12.81 -15.35 -25.40
CA TRP A 238 -12.32 -14.10 -26.01
C TRP A 238 -10.96 -13.66 -25.45
N ILE A 239 -10.71 -13.93 -24.17
CA ILE A 239 -9.59 -13.36 -23.42
C ILE A 239 -8.51 -14.43 -23.19
N GLY A 240 -8.94 -15.61 -22.75
CA GLY A 240 -8.06 -16.75 -22.49
C GLY A 240 -7.52 -16.80 -21.06
N ARG A 241 -7.05 -18.00 -20.67
CA ARG A 241 -6.73 -18.35 -19.29
C ARG A 241 -5.66 -17.45 -18.65
N THR A 242 -4.61 -17.10 -19.38
CA THR A 242 -3.45 -16.38 -18.83
C THR A 242 -3.84 -15.01 -18.25
N LEU A 243 -4.61 -14.21 -18.99
CA LEU A 243 -5.03 -12.89 -18.51
C LEU A 243 -6.07 -12.99 -17.40
N LEU A 244 -6.92 -14.03 -17.41
CA LEU A 244 -7.83 -14.31 -16.30
C LEU A 244 -7.08 -14.72 -15.02
N ILE A 245 -5.99 -15.49 -15.15
CA ILE A 245 -5.11 -15.84 -14.02
C ILE A 245 -4.50 -14.57 -13.43
N ILE A 246 -3.93 -13.70 -14.26
CA ILE A 246 -3.35 -12.43 -13.81
C ILE A 246 -4.40 -11.57 -13.09
N ARG A 247 -5.63 -11.52 -13.62
CA ARG A 247 -6.74 -10.82 -12.98
C ARG A 247 -7.09 -11.40 -11.61
N GLY A 248 -7.22 -12.72 -11.50
CA GLY A 248 -7.47 -13.40 -10.23
C GLY A 248 -6.34 -13.22 -9.21
N ILE A 249 -5.07 -13.27 -9.65
CA ILE A 249 -3.90 -12.97 -8.81
C ILE A 249 -3.92 -11.52 -8.33
N THR A 250 -4.30 -10.58 -9.19
CA THR A 250 -4.40 -9.15 -8.82
C THR A 250 -5.43 -8.96 -7.72
N ALA A 251 -6.60 -9.60 -7.83
CA ALA A 251 -7.62 -9.58 -6.77
C ALA A 251 -7.10 -10.21 -5.47
N LEU A 252 -6.37 -11.31 -5.58
CA LEU A 252 -5.76 -11.99 -4.44
C LEU A 252 -4.74 -11.10 -3.72
N TRP A 253 -3.91 -10.35 -4.45
CA TRP A 253 -3.01 -9.36 -3.84
C TRP A 253 -3.78 -8.23 -3.18
N LEU A 254 -4.74 -7.61 -3.87
CA LEU A 254 -5.53 -6.50 -3.31
C LEU A 254 -6.29 -6.90 -2.04
N LEU A 255 -6.81 -8.12 -1.97
CA LEU A 255 -7.49 -8.63 -0.79
C LEU A 255 -6.55 -8.88 0.39
N ASN A 256 -5.28 -9.20 0.12
CA ASN A 256 -4.26 -9.48 1.14
C ASN A 256 -3.32 -8.31 1.43
N THR A 257 -3.45 -7.19 0.73
CA THR A 257 -2.65 -5.99 0.94
C THR A 257 -3.55 -4.87 1.45
N PRO A 258 -3.43 -4.47 2.73
CA PRO A 258 -4.24 -3.38 3.26
C PRO A 258 -3.82 -2.04 2.61
N PRO A 259 -4.77 -1.13 2.31
CA PRO A 259 -4.45 0.21 1.84
C PRO A 259 -3.73 0.97 2.96
N LEU A 260 -2.49 1.38 2.69
CA LEU A 260 -1.66 2.13 3.63
C LEU A 260 -1.29 3.47 3.02
N GLN A 261 -1.76 4.56 3.63
CA GLN A 261 -1.43 5.92 3.21
C GLN A 261 -0.37 6.50 4.13
N LEU A 262 0.66 7.11 3.57
CA LEU A 262 1.61 7.91 4.34
C LEU A 262 1.09 9.35 4.39
N GLN A 263 0.71 9.83 5.57
CA GLN A 263 0.21 11.19 5.78
C GLN A 263 1.20 12.00 6.61
N ALA A 264 1.37 13.28 6.26
CA ALA A 264 2.13 14.22 7.07
C ALA A 264 1.39 14.45 8.41
N PHE A 265 2.13 14.43 9.51
CA PHE A 265 1.60 14.70 10.85
C PHE A 265 2.63 15.53 11.63
N GLY A 266 2.34 16.84 11.77
CA GLY A 266 3.30 17.79 12.32
C GLY A 266 4.57 17.85 11.47
N VAL A 267 5.73 17.66 12.12
CA VAL A 267 7.05 17.59 11.47
C VAL A 267 7.40 16.20 10.93
N GLY A 268 6.55 15.20 11.17
CA GLY A 268 6.79 13.80 10.78
C GLY A 268 5.77 13.27 9.78
N ALA A 269 5.83 11.96 9.54
CA ALA A 269 4.86 11.24 8.73
C ALA A 269 4.37 10.00 9.50
N ARG A 270 3.10 9.66 9.30
CA ARG A 270 2.48 8.48 9.90
C ARG A 270 1.80 7.64 8.84
N PHE A 271 1.82 6.32 9.03
CA PHE A 271 1.00 5.43 8.25
C PHE A 271 -0.43 5.43 8.80
N GLN A 272 -1.38 5.69 7.91
CA GLN A 272 -2.81 5.60 8.19
C GLN A 272 -3.39 4.47 7.35
N ALA A 273 -3.87 3.44 8.03
CA ALA A 273 -4.68 2.40 7.40
C ALA A 273 -6.11 2.90 7.24
N SER A 274 -6.67 2.71 6.05
CA SER A 274 -8.09 2.99 5.81
C SER A 274 -8.94 1.81 6.34
N PRO A 275 -10.13 2.08 6.90
CA PRO A 275 -11.05 1.01 7.31
C PRO A 275 -11.47 0.18 6.09
N LEU A 276 -11.76 -1.10 6.32
CA LEU A 276 -12.28 -1.99 5.26
C LEU A 276 -13.69 -1.54 4.88
N GLU A 277 -13.83 -0.96 3.70
CA GLU A 277 -15.13 -0.64 3.13
C GLU A 277 -15.78 -1.90 2.53
N TRP A 278 -17.09 -2.06 2.75
CA TRP A 278 -17.80 -3.27 2.35
C TRP A 278 -17.88 -3.45 0.83
N PHE A 279 -18.06 -2.35 0.07
CA PHE A 279 -18.24 -2.41 -1.37
C PHE A 279 -16.94 -2.76 -2.12
N PRO A 280 -15.80 -2.09 -1.89
CA PRO A 280 -14.52 -2.50 -2.48
C PRO A 280 -14.11 -3.92 -2.09
N THR A 281 -14.40 -4.32 -0.84
CA THR A 281 -14.13 -5.68 -0.38
C THR A 281 -14.96 -6.70 -1.16
N PHE A 282 -16.27 -6.49 -1.27
CA PHE A 282 -17.17 -7.36 -2.04
C PHE A 282 -16.75 -7.43 -3.52
N LEU A 283 -16.43 -6.29 -4.12
CA LEU A 283 -15.94 -6.22 -5.49
C LEU A 283 -14.64 -7.03 -5.66
N ALA A 284 -13.65 -6.82 -4.80
CA ALA A 284 -12.38 -7.54 -4.85
C ALA A 284 -12.56 -9.06 -4.63
N THR A 285 -13.45 -9.48 -3.74
CA THR A 285 -13.80 -10.91 -3.58
C THR A 285 -14.55 -11.48 -4.78
N SER A 286 -15.36 -10.68 -5.48
CA SER A 286 -15.99 -11.12 -6.72
C SER A 286 -14.94 -11.33 -7.82
N GLU A 287 -13.89 -10.51 -7.85
CA GLU A 287 -12.75 -10.69 -8.77
C GLU A 287 -11.88 -11.91 -8.42
N LEU A 288 -11.89 -12.38 -7.16
CA LEU A 288 -11.23 -13.65 -6.81
C LEU A 288 -11.89 -14.85 -7.52
N THR A 289 -13.18 -14.76 -7.88
CA THR A 289 -13.92 -15.86 -8.56
C THR A 289 -13.38 -16.19 -9.95
N TRP A 290 -12.55 -15.34 -10.57
CA TRP A 290 -11.84 -15.70 -11.79
C TRP A 290 -11.00 -16.97 -11.62
N LEU A 291 -10.39 -17.16 -10.44
CA LEU A 291 -9.66 -18.40 -10.12
C LEU A 291 -10.59 -19.62 -10.09
N VAL A 292 -11.83 -19.44 -9.60
CA VAL A 292 -12.86 -20.48 -9.60
C VAL A 292 -13.31 -20.82 -11.03
N TYR A 293 -13.46 -19.83 -11.91
CA TYR A 293 -13.78 -20.07 -13.32
C TYR A 293 -12.67 -20.83 -14.05
N ILE A 294 -11.41 -20.56 -13.72
CA ILE A 294 -10.26 -21.30 -14.26
C ILE A 294 -10.23 -22.72 -13.72
N ALA A 295 -10.43 -22.91 -12.41
CA ALA A 295 -10.49 -24.23 -11.80
C ALA A 295 -11.63 -25.08 -12.41
N ASN A 296 -12.81 -24.48 -12.58
CA ASN A 296 -13.94 -25.12 -13.26
C ASN A 296 -13.60 -25.54 -14.68
N ASP A 297 -12.90 -24.69 -15.45
CA ASP A 297 -12.47 -25.01 -16.82
C ASP A 297 -11.47 -26.17 -16.85
N LEU A 298 -10.46 -26.16 -15.98
CA LEU A 298 -9.46 -27.24 -15.89
C LEU A 298 -10.08 -28.57 -15.45
N PHE A 299 -10.97 -28.53 -14.45
CA PHE A 299 -11.64 -29.73 -13.94
C PHE A 299 -12.79 -30.21 -14.82
N SER A 300 -13.31 -29.36 -15.73
CA SER A 300 -14.43 -29.73 -16.62
C SER A 300 -14.18 -30.99 -17.45
N CYS A 301 -12.94 -31.25 -17.85
CA CYS A 301 -12.55 -32.46 -18.57
C CYS A 301 -12.77 -33.75 -17.74
N VAL A 302 -12.68 -33.63 -16.41
CA VAL A 302 -12.84 -34.70 -15.43
C VAL A 302 -14.29 -34.76 -14.94
N THR A 303 -14.87 -33.62 -14.56
CA THR A 303 -16.23 -33.53 -14.01
C THR A 303 -17.32 -33.61 -15.07
N ARG A 304 -17.00 -33.27 -16.33
CA ARG A 304 -17.87 -33.43 -17.51
C ARG A 304 -19.30 -32.93 -17.26
N GLN A 305 -20.30 -33.82 -17.34
CA GLN A 305 -21.72 -33.50 -17.18
C GLN A 305 -22.07 -32.84 -15.85
N TYR A 306 -21.28 -33.06 -14.80
CA TYR A 306 -21.50 -32.45 -13.50
C TYR A 306 -21.14 -30.96 -13.45
N THR A 307 -20.29 -30.50 -14.37
CA THR A 307 -19.77 -29.12 -14.38
C THR A 307 -20.91 -28.11 -14.42
N LEU A 308 -21.95 -28.33 -15.24
CA LEU A 308 -23.11 -27.45 -15.33
C LEU A 308 -23.80 -27.24 -13.98
N LEU A 309 -23.89 -28.30 -13.17
CA LEU A 309 -24.62 -28.30 -11.90
C LEU A 309 -23.89 -27.59 -10.76
N TYR A 310 -22.56 -27.71 -10.69
CA TYR A 310 -21.76 -27.13 -9.59
C TYR A 310 -21.04 -25.82 -9.96
N ALA A 311 -20.91 -25.54 -11.26
CA ALA A 311 -20.22 -24.38 -11.82
C ALA A 311 -20.58 -23.06 -11.13
N TRP A 312 -21.86 -22.70 -11.16
CA TRP A 312 -22.32 -21.43 -10.61
C TRP A 312 -22.33 -21.47 -9.07
N LYS A 313 -22.72 -22.62 -8.48
CA LYS A 313 -22.75 -22.84 -7.03
C LYS A 313 -21.38 -22.62 -6.39
N SER A 314 -20.33 -23.21 -6.96
CA SER A 314 -18.94 -23.06 -6.49
C SER A 314 -18.46 -21.61 -6.55
N SER A 315 -18.89 -20.85 -7.56
CA SER A 315 -18.49 -19.44 -7.74
C SER A 315 -19.19 -18.53 -6.73
N VAL A 316 -20.49 -18.74 -6.51
CA VAL A 316 -21.27 -18.01 -5.50
C VAL A 316 -20.77 -18.36 -4.09
N ALA A 317 -20.56 -19.65 -3.82
CA ALA A 317 -20.04 -20.12 -2.53
C ALA A 317 -18.66 -19.53 -2.24
N ALA A 318 -17.72 -19.60 -3.20
CA ALA A 318 -16.39 -19.02 -3.02
C ALA A 318 -16.44 -17.52 -2.75
N CYS A 319 -17.29 -16.77 -3.47
CA CYS A 319 -17.48 -15.35 -3.23
C CYS A 319 -18.00 -15.07 -1.81
N ILE A 320 -19.07 -15.73 -1.39
CA ILE A 320 -19.68 -15.53 -0.05
C ILE A 320 -18.71 -15.91 1.06
N VAL A 321 -18.04 -17.06 0.96
CA VAL A 321 -17.10 -17.51 1.98
C VAL A 321 -15.87 -16.59 2.01
N ALA A 322 -15.39 -16.10 0.86
CA ALA A 322 -14.29 -15.14 0.82
C ALA A 322 -14.67 -13.80 1.46
N VAL A 323 -15.89 -13.29 1.22
CA VAL A 323 -16.41 -12.09 1.89
C VAL A 323 -16.46 -12.31 3.40
N ALA A 324 -17.06 -13.41 3.86
CA ALA A 324 -17.16 -13.73 5.27
C ALA A 324 -15.77 -13.86 5.93
N TRP A 325 -14.82 -14.51 5.26
CA TRP A 325 -13.43 -14.63 5.71
C TRP A 325 -12.75 -13.26 5.89
N ARG A 326 -12.98 -12.32 4.98
CA ARG A 326 -12.39 -10.97 5.05
C ARG A 326 -12.93 -10.16 6.22
N PHE A 327 -14.22 -10.26 6.51
CA PHE A 327 -14.82 -9.59 7.65
C PHE A 327 -14.49 -10.27 8.99
N ALA A 328 -14.42 -11.60 9.02
CA ALA A 328 -14.10 -12.35 10.24
C ALA A 328 -12.64 -12.15 10.67
N ALA A 329 -11.72 -12.02 9.70
CA ALA A 329 -10.30 -11.80 9.97
C ALA A 329 -9.74 -10.69 9.07
N PRO A 330 -9.94 -9.40 9.39
CA PRO A 330 -9.39 -8.28 8.61
C PRO A 330 -7.86 -8.36 8.50
N GLN A 331 -7.28 -7.92 7.37
CA GLN A 331 -5.83 -7.89 7.22
C GLN A 331 -5.26 -6.59 7.78
N TYR A 332 -4.35 -6.71 8.75
CA TYR A 332 -3.58 -5.60 9.28
C TYR A 332 -2.16 -5.60 8.71
N TYR A 333 -1.54 -4.43 8.70
CA TYR A 333 -0.12 -4.29 8.42
C TYR A 333 0.66 -4.42 9.73
N THR A 334 1.92 -4.85 9.62
CA THR A 334 2.84 -4.85 10.76
C THR A 334 3.92 -3.83 10.48
N ALA A 335 4.05 -2.84 11.36
CA ALA A 335 5.13 -1.86 11.26
C ALA A 335 5.78 -1.66 12.62
N TYR A 336 7.11 -1.59 12.64
CA TYR A 336 7.87 -1.21 13.82
C TYR A 336 9.12 -0.42 13.42
N VAL A 337 9.56 0.43 14.32
CA VAL A 337 10.82 1.19 14.17
C VAL A 337 11.84 0.52 15.07
N ARG A 338 12.87 -0.07 14.46
CA ARG A 338 14.04 -0.60 15.16
C ARG A 338 15.26 -0.13 14.38
N ARG A 339 16.01 0.78 14.99
CA ARG A 339 17.24 1.32 14.42
C ARG A 339 18.39 0.40 14.79
N SER A 340 19.01 -0.22 13.80
CA SER A 340 20.23 -0.98 13.93
C SER A 340 21.18 -0.56 12.82
N CYS A 341 22.33 -0.05 13.20
CA CYS A 341 23.37 0.36 12.27
C CYS A 341 24.58 -0.54 12.43
N ARG A 342 25.15 -0.96 11.30
CA ARG A 342 26.43 -1.66 11.23
C ARG A 342 27.42 -0.76 10.51
N TYR A 343 28.57 -0.51 11.12
CA TYR A 343 29.67 0.17 10.45
C TYR A 343 30.32 -0.78 9.43
N ILE A 344 30.64 -0.24 8.25
CA ILE A 344 31.41 -0.90 7.19
C ILE A 344 32.65 -0.03 7.05
N ASP A 345 33.65 -0.27 7.89
CA ASP A 345 34.76 0.64 8.18
C ASP A 345 34.26 2.03 8.62
N MET A 346 34.72 2.53 9.78
CA MET A 346 34.20 3.80 10.34
C MET A 346 34.31 4.99 9.39
N ASP A 347 35.25 4.92 8.43
CA ASP A 347 35.57 5.98 7.49
C ASP A 347 34.85 5.84 6.13
N VAL A 348 34.22 4.68 5.85
CA VAL A 348 33.68 4.37 4.52
C VAL A 348 32.16 4.47 4.48
N ALA A 349 31.45 3.69 5.30
CA ALA A 349 29.99 3.69 5.27
C ALA A 349 29.34 3.16 6.55
N LEU A 350 28.09 3.57 6.78
CA LEU A 350 27.22 3.04 7.80
C LEU A 350 25.97 2.42 7.14
N SER A 351 25.71 1.13 7.38
CA SER A 351 24.52 0.44 6.90
C SER A 351 23.48 0.38 8.02
N CYS A 352 22.41 1.17 7.92
CA CYS A 352 21.35 1.23 8.92
C CYS A 352 20.03 0.64 8.43
N THR A 353 19.43 -0.22 9.24
CA THR A 353 18.00 -0.58 9.15
C THR A 353 17.25 0.24 10.20
N SER A 354 16.27 1.06 9.78
CA SER A 354 15.54 1.96 10.70
C SER A 354 14.11 1.50 10.99
N GLY A 355 13.42 0.98 9.97
CA GLY A 355 12.01 0.62 10.07
C GLY A 355 11.71 -0.63 9.27
N TYR A 356 10.72 -1.37 9.72
CA TYR A 356 10.17 -2.54 9.05
C TYR A 356 8.69 -2.33 8.83
N VAL A 357 8.22 -2.57 7.60
CA VAL A 357 6.80 -2.52 7.22
C VAL A 357 6.49 -3.76 6.40
N GLU A 358 5.60 -4.59 6.90
CA GLU A 358 5.11 -5.79 6.24
C GLU A 358 3.66 -5.61 5.82
N LEU A 359 3.42 -5.78 4.51
CA LEU A 359 2.13 -5.64 3.86
C LEU A 359 1.65 -7.00 3.38
N GLY A 360 0.66 -7.56 4.06
CA GLY A 360 0.10 -8.87 3.71
C GLY A 360 0.91 -10.04 4.27
N HIS A 361 0.38 -11.26 4.15
CA HIS A 361 1.02 -12.50 4.61
C HIS A 361 0.73 -13.64 3.61
N TRP A 362 1.76 -14.43 3.27
CA TRP A 362 1.63 -15.56 2.33
C TRP A 362 0.68 -16.67 2.81
N SER A 363 0.52 -16.85 4.12
CA SER A 363 -0.41 -17.82 4.68
C SER A 363 -1.86 -17.54 4.23
N ARG A 364 -2.26 -16.27 4.19
CA ARG A 364 -3.61 -15.87 3.78
C ARG A 364 -3.88 -16.06 2.30
N VAL A 365 -2.88 -15.78 1.46
CA VAL A 365 -2.88 -16.10 0.03
C VAL A 365 -3.19 -17.59 -0.17
N GLY A 366 -2.54 -18.46 0.61
CA GLY A 366 -2.80 -19.90 0.61
C GLY A 366 -4.23 -20.25 1.01
N VAL A 367 -4.79 -19.58 2.02
CA VAL A 367 -6.18 -19.75 2.44
C VAL A 367 -7.16 -19.37 1.33
N ASP A 368 -6.96 -18.26 0.63
CA ASP A 368 -7.85 -17.83 -0.47
C ASP A 368 -7.83 -18.82 -1.64
N VAL A 369 -6.65 -19.30 -2.02
CA VAL A 369 -6.49 -20.34 -3.05
C VAL A 369 -7.18 -21.63 -2.60
N GLY A 370 -6.95 -22.03 -1.35
CA GLY A 370 -7.59 -23.19 -0.75
C GLY A 370 -9.12 -23.07 -0.71
N LEU A 371 -9.65 -21.88 -0.42
CA LEU A 371 -11.08 -21.58 -0.44
C LEU A 371 -11.66 -21.70 -1.84
N CYS A 372 -10.98 -21.14 -2.86
CA CYS A 372 -11.40 -21.24 -4.25
C CYS A 372 -11.44 -22.70 -4.72
N LEU A 373 -10.35 -23.44 -4.53
CA LEU A 373 -10.24 -24.85 -4.95
C LEU A 373 -11.18 -25.75 -4.14
N GLY A 374 -11.27 -25.54 -2.84
CA GLY A 374 -12.16 -26.27 -1.94
C GLY A 374 -13.62 -26.09 -2.32
N SER A 375 -14.04 -24.87 -2.68
CA SER A 375 -15.40 -24.59 -3.14
C SER A 375 -15.75 -25.34 -4.43
N VAL A 376 -14.78 -25.48 -5.34
CA VAL A 376 -14.95 -26.24 -6.59
C VAL A 376 -15.04 -27.74 -6.32
N ILE A 377 -14.07 -28.28 -5.57
CA ILE A 377 -13.99 -29.71 -5.28
C ILE A 377 -15.21 -30.16 -4.48
N LEU A 378 -15.57 -29.45 -3.41
CA LEU A 378 -16.70 -29.80 -2.56
C LEU A 378 -18.02 -29.75 -3.34
N ALA A 379 -18.25 -28.70 -4.14
CA ALA A 379 -19.47 -28.61 -4.93
C ALA A 379 -19.54 -29.71 -6.00
N ALA A 380 -18.42 -30.04 -6.65
CA ALA A 380 -18.35 -31.14 -7.61
C ALA A 380 -18.63 -32.51 -6.96
N LEU A 381 -18.07 -32.76 -5.77
CA LEU A 381 -18.31 -33.99 -5.02
C LEU A 381 -19.77 -34.11 -4.57
N ILE A 382 -20.37 -33.04 -4.05
CA ILE A 382 -21.77 -33.02 -3.61
C ILE A 382 -22.69 -33.37 -4.79
N GLU A 383 -22.52 -32.73 -5.95
CA GLU A 383 -23.36 -33.02 -7.12
C GLU A 383 -23.15 -34.44 -7.67
N ARG A 384 -21.91 -34.95 -7.61
CA ARG A 384 -21.61 -36.33 -8.03
C ARG A 384 -22.24 -37.37 -7.11
N LEU A 385 -22.27 -37.12 -5.80
CA LEU A 385 -22.93 -37.97 -4.82
C LEU A 385 -24.46 -37.89 -4.91
N ARG A 386 -25.01 -36.69 -5.23
CA ARG A 386 -26.45 -36.48 -5.37
C ARG A 386 -27.01 -37.09 -6.66
N TYR A 387 -26.23 -37.09 -7.75
CA TYR A 387 -26.65 -37.58 -9.07
C TYR A 387 -25.65 -38.58 -9.67
N PRO A 388 -25.44 -39.77 -9.08
CA PRO A 388 -24.37 -40.69 -9.49
C PRO A 388 -24.47 -41.24 -10.92
N HIS A 389 -25.67 -41.24 -11.50
CA HIS A 389 -25.95 -41.76 -12.85
C HIS A 389 -26.36 -40.68 -13.85
N LEU A 390 -25.85 -39.46 -13.68
CA LEU A 390 -26.15 -38.36 -14.59
C LEU A 390 -25.66 -38.67 -16.01
N LEU A 391 -26.58 -38.64 -16.97
CA LEU A 391 -26.32 -38.88 -18.40
C LEU A 391 -25.34 -37.84 -18.95
N ALA A 392 -24.40 -38.29 -19.77
CA ALA A 392 -23.47 -37.39 -20.44
C ALA A 392 -24.22 -36.60 -21.54
N PRO A 393 -24.04 -35.27 -21.63
CA PRO A 393 -24.62 -34.50 -22.71
C PRO A 393 -24.03 -34.96 -24.06
N PRO A 394 -24.83 -34.95 -25.14
CA PRO A 394 -24.34 -35.24 -26.48
C PRO A 394 -23.19 -34.27 -26.82
N LYS A 395 -22.08 -34.78 -27.34
CA LYS A 395 -20.91 -33.97 -27.71
C LYS A 395 -21.24 -33.16 -28.97
N PRO A 396 -21.42 -31.84 -28.87
CA PRO A 396 -22.14 -31.13 -29.91
C PRO A 396 -21.25 -30.70 -31.09
N SER A 397 -19.97 -30.34 -30.85
CA SER A 397 -18.97 -29.99 -31.89
C SER A 397 -17.58 -29.77 -31.26
N LEU A 398 -16.52 -29.87 -32.07
CA LEU A 398 -15.13 -29.51 -31.69
C LEU A 398 -14.88 -27.97 -31.68
N LEU A 399 -15.83 -27.18 -32.18
CA LEU A 399 -15.75 -25.71 -32.21
C LEU A 399 -15.97 -25.05 -30.84
N LEU A 400 -16.58 -25.78 -29.91
CA LEU A 400 -16.81 -25.33 -28.54
C LEU A 400 -15.65 -25.80 -27.65
N ASN A 401 -15.14 -24.89 -26.81
CA ASN A 401 -14.17 -25.29 -25.79
C ASN A 401 -14.85 -26.13 -24.69
N ALA A 402 -14.06 -26.86 -23.90
CA ALA A 402 -14.58 -27.77 -22.88
C ALA A 402 -15.55 -27.07 -21.90
N THR A 403 -15.20 -25.87 -21.44
CA THR A 403 -16.09 -25.08 -20.57
C THR A 403 -17.41 -24.72 -21.22
N SER A 404 -17.44 -24.37 -22.51
CA SER A 404 -18.68 -24.08 -23.22
C SER A 404 -19.55 -25.31 -23.34
N VAL A 405 -18.97 -26.47 -23.66
CA VAL A 405 -19.71 -27.75 -23.76
C VAL A 405 -20.37 -28.10 -22.43
N TYR A 406 -19.70 -27.87 -21.31
CA TYR A 406 -20.18 -28.29 -19.99
C TYR A 406 -20.79 -27.17 -19.13
N SER A 407 -20.85 -25.93 -19.61
CA SER A 407 -21.46 -24.79 -18.88
C SER A 407 -22.64 -24.14 -19.61
N LEU A 408 -22.89 -24.52 -20.86
CA LEU A 408 -24.10 -24.11 -21.59
C LEU A 408 -25.25 -25.05 -21.26
N GLU A 409 -26.42 -24.47 -21.01
CA GLU A 409 -27.69 -25.17 -20.99
C GLU A 409 -28.11 -25.42 -22.45
N MET A 410 -28.16 -26.69 -22.86
CA MET A 410 -28.53 -27.10 -24.21
C MET A 410 -29.70 -28.08 -24.24
N ALA A 411 -30.23 -28.48 -23.08
CA ALA A 411 -31.24 -29.55 -22.98
C ALA A 411 -32.50 -29.25 -23.78
N ASN A 412 -32.97 -28.00 -23.78
CA ASN A 412 -34.14 -27.55 -24.55
C ASN A 412 -33.84 -27.29 -26.03
N TRP A 413 -32.58 -27.42 -26.44
CA TRP A 413 -32.08 -27.10 -27.78
C TRP A 413 -31.59 -28.36 -28.53
N THR A 414 -32.02 -29.55 -28.09
CA THR A 414 -31.79 -30.80 -28.81
C THR A 414 -33.05 -31.27 -29.52
N VAL A 415 -33.00 -31.41 -30.84
CA VAL A 415 -34.13 -31.87 -31.67
C VAL A 415 -33.64 -33.06 -32.51
N ASP A 416 -34.38 -34.18 -32.47
CA ASP A 416 -34.05 -35.42 -33.18
C ASP A 416 -32.62 -35.94 -32.93
N GLY A 417 -32.10 -35.74 -31.71
CA GLY A 417 -30.74 -36.14 -31.33
C GLY A 417 -29.63 -35.18 -31.83
N HIS A 418 -29.98 -34.11 -32.54
CA HIS A 418 -29.05 -33.07 -32.98
C HIS A 418 -29.09 -31.85 -32.06
N VAL A 419 -27.90 -31.37 -31.68
CA VAL A 419 -27.75 -30.20 -30.81
C VAL A 419 -27.72 -28.92 -31.64
N TYR A 420 -28.54 -27.98 -31.22
CA TYR A 420 -28.63 -26.64 -31.76
C TYR A 420 -28.18 -25.63 -30.71
N LEU A 421 -27.61 -24.50 -31.15
CA LEU A 421 -27.18 -23.44 -30.26
C LEU A 421 -27.75 -22.11 -30.74
N ASP A 422 -28.35 -21.33 -29.86
CA ASP A 422 -28.79 -19.99 -30.20
C ASP A 422 -27.57 -19.11 -30.54
N ARG A 423 -27.76 -18.17 -31.48
CA ARG A 423 -26.63 -17.39 -32.01
C ARG A 423 -26.03 -16.41 -30.99
N MET A 424 -26.74 -16.08 -29.91
CA MET A 424 -26.20 -15.27 -28.80
C MET A 424 -25.24 -16.11 -27.96
N SER A 425 -25.64 -17.32 -27.54
CA SER A 425 -24.76 -18.26 -26.85
C SER A 425 -23.57 -18.64 -27.73
N ALA A 426 -23.76 -18.79 -29.04
CA ALA A 426 -22.66 -18.99 -29.99
C ALA A 426 -21.65 -17.83 -29.93
N ALA A 427 -22.09 -16.57 -29.98
CA ALA A 427 -21.22 -15.41 -29.88
C ALA A 427 -20.47 -15.35 -28.53
N MET A 428 -21.14 -15.69 -27.43
CA MET A 428 -20.51 -15.76 -26.10
C MET A 428 -19.40 -16.81 -26.02
N THR A 429 -19.53 -17.92 -26.74
CA THR A 429 -18.48 -18.94 -26.87
C THR A 429 -17.41 -18.60 -27.91
N GLY A 430 -17.49 -17.43 -28.55
CA GLY A 430 -16.54 -16.95 -29.56
C GLY A 430 -16.85 -17.38 -30.99
N LEU A 431 -18.08 -17.80 -31.28
CA LEU A 431 -18.55 -18.13 -32.63
C LEU A 431 -19.42 -16.99 -33.17
N PHE A 432 -18.83 -16.11 -33.96
CA PHE A 432 -19.55 -15.01 -34.60
C PHE A 432 -20.23 -15.51 -35.86
N THR A 433 -21.52 -15.21 -36.00
CA THR A 433 -22.32 -15.74 -37.10
C THR A 433 -22.98 -14.63 -37.89
N TRP A 434 -22.99 -14.74 -39.22
CA TRP A 434 -23.78 -13.87 -40.12
C TRP A 434 -24.38 -14.70 -41.26
N ARG A 435 -25.41 -14.19 -41.93
CA ARG A 435 -26.10 -14.91 -43.01
C ARG A 435 -25.93 -14.17 -44.33
N VAL A 436 -25.48 -14.89 -45.36
CA VAL A 436 -25.32 -14.35 -46.72
C VAL A 436 -25.95 -15.33 -47.70
N ARG A 437 -26.88 -14.86 -48.54
CA ARG A 437 -27.53 -15.66 -49.60
C ARG A 437 -28.04 -17.03 -49.13
N GLY A 438 -28.59 -17.09 -47.92
CA GLY A 438 -29.15 -18.31 -47.34
C GLY A 438 -28.16 -19.22 -46.58
N VAL A 439 -26.85 -18.96 -46.63
CA VAL A 439 -25.82 -19.73 -45.91
C VAL A 439 -25.41 -19.00 -44.62
N ILE A 440 -25.20 -19.76 -43.54
CA ILE A 440 -24.69 -19.22 -42.27
C ILE A 440 -23.16 -19.30 -42.30
N HIS A 441 -22.52 -18.16 -42.17
CA HIS A 441 -21.08 -18.04 -42.00
C HIS A 441 -20.76 -17.98 -40.52
N VAL A 442 -19.72 -18.69 -40.10
CA VAL A 442 -19.30 -18.83 -38.71
C VAL A 442 -17.81 -18.51 -38.62
N PHE A 443 -17.46 -17.43 -37.93
CA PHE A 443 -16.09 -17.09 -37.61
C PHE A 443 -15.80 -17.46 -36.15
N ASP A 444 -14.85 -18.38 -35.96
CA ASP A 444 -14.36 -18.76 -34.65
C ASP A 444 -13.16 -17.89 -34.27
N ILE A 445 -13.33 -16.99 -33.29
CA ILE A 445 -12.26 -16.12 -32.81
C ILE A 445 -11.14 -16.89 -32.10
N LYS A 446 -11.43 -18.09 -31.60
CA LYS A 446 -10.47 -18.91 -30.85
C LYS A 446 -9.42 -19.49 -31.80
N SER A 447 -9.88 -20.03 -32.94
CA SER A 447 -9.01 -20.63 -33.96
C SER A 447 -8.68 -19.69 -35.13
N TRP A 448 -9.30 -18.51 -35.20
CA TRP A 448 -9.23 -17.58 -36.33
C TRP A 448 -9.62 -18.23 -37.66
N ARG A 449 -10.61 -19.13 -37.63
CA ARG A 449 -11.10 -19.86 -38.79
C ARG A 449 -12.52 -19.48 -39.14
N HIS A 450 -12.82 -19.56 -40.43
CA HIS A 450 -14.13 -19.31 -40.98
C HIS A 450 -14.71 -20.60 -41.55
N PHE A 451 -15.95 -20.89 -41.16
CA PHE A 451 -16.72 -22.06 -41.57
C PHE A 451 -18.06 -21.63 -42.15
N THR A 452 -18.69 -22.52 -42.91
CA THR A 452 -20.04 -22.31 -43.45
C THR A 452 -20.94 -23.44 -43.03
N ALA A 453 -22.15 -23.11 -42.59
CA ALA A 453 -23.19 -24.05 -42.23
C ALA A 453 -24.43 -23.81 -43.09
N THR A 454 -24.99 -24.88 -43.65
CA THR A 454 -26.30 -24.82 -44.32
C THR A 454 -27.40 -24.89 -43.26
N PRO A 455 -28.36 -23.94 -43.23
CA PRO A 455 -29.48 -24.00 -42.29
C PRO A 455 -30.30 -25.27 -42.52
N ASP A 456 -30.79 -25.88 -41.45
CA ASP A 456 -31.65 -27.06 -41.56
C ASP A 456 -33.11 -26.64 -41.70
N SER A 457 -33.81 -27.15 -42.72
CA SER A 457 -35.22 -26.81 -42.98
C SER A 457 -36.20 -27.58 -42.09
N LYS A 458 -35.70 -28.52 -41.27
CA LYS A 458 -36.49 -29.45 -40.46
C LYS A 458 -36.60 -29.05 -38.98
N SER A 459 -35.93 -27.98 -38.52
CA SER A 459 -36.06 -27.55 -37.13
C SER A 459 -37.35 -26.74 -36.92
N PHE A 460 -38.07 -27.02 -35.83
CA PHE A 460 -39.20 -26.18 -35.35
C PHE A 460 -38.77 -24.76 -34.92
N LEU A 461 -37.47 -24.54 -34.74
CA LEU A 461 -36.88 -23.26 -34.37
C LEU A 461 -36.57 -22.42 -35.64
N ASP A 462 -36.70 -21.09 -35.55
CA ASP A 462 -36.39 -20.19 -36.67
C ASP A 462 -34.95 -20.41 -37.14
N PRO A 463 -34.73 -20.87 -38.38
CA PRO A 463 -33.39 -21.15 -38.90
C PRO A 463 -32.50 -19.89 -38.98
N ALA A 464 -33.06 -18.70 -38.80
CA ALA A 464 -32.28 -17.46 -38.67
C ALA A 464 -31.66 -17.26 -37.27
N SER A 465 -32.23 -17.82 -36.21
CA SER A 465 -31.82 -17.60 -34.82
C SER A 465 -30.90 -18.69 -34.25
N VAL A 466 -30.73 -19.79 -34.99
CA VAL A 466 -30.11 -21.03 -34.48
C VAL A 466 -28.93 -21.50 -35.34
N LEU A 467 -27.92 -22.07 -34.68
CA LEU A 467 -26.73 -22.64 -35.28
C LEU A 467 -26.72 -24.18 -35.13
N PRO A 468 -26.76 -24.97 -36.23
CA PRO A 468 -26.68 -26.43 -36.18
C PRO A 468 -25.23 -26.90 -36.00
N LEU A 469 -24.82 -27.19 -34.77
CA LEU A 469 -23.42 -27.52 -34.44
C LEU A 469 -22.89 -28.79 -35.15
N HIS A 470 -23.78 -29.74 -35.43
CA HIS A 470 -23.43 -31.01 -36.07
C HIS A 470 -23.03 -30.89 -37.56
N ARG A 471 -23.30 -29.75 -38.22
CA ARG A 471 -23.00 -29.52 -39.64
C ARG A 471 -21.74 -28.70 -39.89
N ILE A 472 -21.04 -28.33 -38.83
CA ILE A 472 -19.88 -27.45 -38.91
C ILE A 472 -18.65 -28.30 -38.57
N CYS A 473 -17.92 -28.69 -39.61
CA CYS A 473 -16.70 -29.49 -39.53
C CYS A 473 -15.45 -28.61 -39.62
#